data_AF-A0A428PD71-F1
#
_entry.id   AF-A0A428PD71-F1
#
_cell.length_a   1.000
_cell.length_b   1.000
_cell.length_c   1.000
_cell.angle_alpha   90.00
_cell.angle_beta   90.00
_cell.angle_gamma   90.00
#
_symmetry.space_group_name_H-M   'P 1'
#
loop_
_entity.id
_entity.type
_entity.pdbx_description
1 polymer ?
#
loop_
_entity_poly.entity_id
_entity_poly.type
_entity_poly.pdbx_seq_one_letter_code
_entity_poly.pdbx_strand_id
1 'polypeptide(L)'
;MGFYSAFNVEKTRLKIINPTLLELPRGSRHDFLVIARTPHINKEINGIKYEVSRQVAMFANLTYNEAQRPVLMAGKWFKVLIQDYVGPEHDCKHQPYMNKYIGPEDMKLFWTLKGAPLLIFTMQVNDQTLCQGMFLIDARAAVPELAEAIGDQAWHMPPIQFEQPTALRRQVPAGHETDPRYERDKNWAPFQSPFSNDNDELSFIVEPGRVFRWTSSSEPVEDHREDMRA
;
A
#
# COMPACT_ATOMS: atom_id res chain seq x y z
N MET A 1 -4.77 -25.45 3.15
CA MET A 1 -5.86 -25.47 2.14
C MET A 1 -6.52 -24.10 2.17
N GLY A 2 -6.56 -23.39 1.03
CA GLY A 2 -7.06 -22.02 0.97
C GLY A 2 -8.55 -21.94 1.29
N PHE A 3 -8.91 -21.13 2.29
CA PHE A 3 -10.23 -21.08 2.91
C PHE A 3 -11.27 -20.27 2.15
N TYR A 4 -10.95 -19.63 1.01
CA TYR A 4 -11.87 -18.73 0.31
C TYR A 4 -11.95 -19.07 -1.18
N SER A 5 -13.16 -19.16 -1.72
CA SER A 5 -13.40 -19.52 -3.12
C SER A 5 -13.59 -18.30 -4.04
N ALA A 6 -13.99 -17.15 -3.49
CA ALA A 6 -14.20 -15.90 -4.21
C ALA A 6 -14.28 -14.69 -3.26
N PHE A 7 -14.11 -13.50 -3.83
CA PHE A 7 -14.43 -12.23 -3.19
C PHE A 7 -15.60 -11.56 -3.93
N ASN A 8 -16.76 -11.45 -3.27
CA ASN A 8 -17.96 -10.81 -3.83
C ASN A 8 -17.99 -9.33 -3.42
N VAL A 9 -17.95 -8.46 -4.43
CA VAL A 9 -18.04 -7.00 -4.29
C VAL A 9 -19.26 -6.38 -4.95
N GLU A 10 -20.26 -7.19 -5.34
CA GLU A 10 -21.40 -6.74 -6.16
C GLU A 10 -22.18 -5.59 -5.49
N LYS A 11 -22.29 -5.61 -4.16
CA LYS A 11 -22.95 -4.56 -3.38
C LYS A 11 -22.27 -3.19 -3.48
N THR A 12 -20.98 -3.15 -3.78
CA THR A 12 -20.23 -1.91 -4.01
C THR A 12 -20.41 -1.37 -5.43
N ARG A 13 -20.85 -2.23 -6.38
CA ARG A 13 -20.88 -1.96 -7.83
C ARG A 13 -19.51 -1.61 -8.45
N LEU A 14 -18.43 -1.88 -7.73
CA LEU A 14 -17.07 -1.67 -8.21
C LEU A 14 -16.55 -2.93 -8.90
N LYS A 15 -15.74 -2.73 -9.93
CA LYS A 15 -14.80 -3.75 -10.40
C LYS A 15 -13.48 -3.52 -9.66
N ILE A 16 -12.88 -4.59 -9.15
CA ILE A 16 -11.61 -4.52 -8.42
C ILE A 16 -10.57 -5.46 -9.01
N ILE A 17 -9.31 -5.09 -8.82
CA ILE A 17 -8.12 -5.79 -9.31
C ILE A 17 -7.08 -5.78 -8.19
N ASN A 18 -6.32 -6.88 -8.04
CA ASN A 18 -5.22 -7.02 -7.08
C ASN A 18 -5.56 -6.55 -5.66
N PRO A 19 -6.59 -7.14 -5.01
CA PRO A 19 -6.93 -6.79 -3.63
C PRO A 19 -5.81 -7.20 -2.68
N THR A 20 -5.55 -6.35 -1.68
CA THR A 20 -4.81 -6.69 -0.47
C THR A 20 -5.76 -6.68 0.72
N LEU A 21 -5.54 -7.57 1.69
CA LEU A 21 -6.42 -7.78 2.82
C LEU A 21 -5.65 -7.61 4.12
N LEU A 22 -6.30 -6.98 5.09
CA LEU A 22 -5.87 -6.93 6.48
C LEU A 22 -6.94 -7.62 7.33
N GLU A 23 -6.61 -8.75 7.95
CA GLU A 23 -7.47 -9.39 8.93
C GLU A 23 -7.62 -8.46 10.15
N LEU A 24 -8.85 -8.17 10.54
CA LEU A 24 -9.14 -7.31 11.68
C LEU A 24 -9.17 -8.11 12.98
N PRO A 25 -8.89 -7.48 14.14
CA PRO A 25 -8.94 -8.18 15.43
C PRO A 25 -10.29 -8.84 15.69
N ARG A 26 -10.29 -9.98 16.39
CA ARG A 26 -11.54 -10.65 16.78
C ARG A 26 -12.45 -9.70 17.57
N GLY A 27 -13.74 -9.72 17.25
CA GLY A 27 -14.73 -8.81 17.84
C GLY A 27 -14.92 -7.50 17.08
N SER A 28 -14.13 -7.25 16.03
CA SER A 28 -14.39 -6.17 15.06
C SER A 28 -15.75 -6.36 14.38
N ARG A 29 -16.35 -5.26 13.90
CA ARG A 29 -17.61 -5.29 13.13
C ARG A 29 -17.47 -6.00 11.79
N HIS A 30 -16.24 -6.06 11.28
CA HIS A 30 -15.87 -6.69 10.03
C HIS A 30 -14.67 -7.61 10.21
N ASP A 31 -14.55 -8.63 9.38
CA ASP A 31 -13.42 -9.57 9.47
C ASP A 31 -12.17 -9.02 8.76
N PHE A 32 -12.36 -8.22 7.70
CA PHE A 32 -11.26 -7.70 6.88
C PHE A 32 -11.46 -6.23 6.49
N LEU A 33 -10.36 -5.47 6.50
CA LEU A 33 -10.20 -4.32 5.62
C LEU A 33 -9.61 -4.83 4.30
N VAL A 34 -10.23 -4.43 3.19
CA VAL A 34 -9.74 -4.73 1.85
C VAL A 34 -9.45 -3.43 1.13
N ILE A 35 -8.26 -3.32 0.55
CA ILE A 35 -7.93 -2.23 -0.37
C ILE A 35 -7.59 -2.85 -1.71
N ALA A 36 -8.20 -2.35 -2.78
CA ALA A 36 -8.02 -2.87 -4.12
C ALA A 36 -7.90 -1.75 -5.15
N ARG A 37 -7.35 -2.09 -6.32
CA ARG A 37 -7.34 -1.18 -7.46
C ARG A 37 -8.66 -1.28 -8.21
N THR A 38 -9.09 -0.20 -8.83
CA THR A 38 -10.13 -0.26 -9.87
C THR A 38 -9.47 -0.41 -11.25
N PRO A 39 -10.20 -0.91 -12.27
CA PRO A 39 -9.75 -0.80 -13.65
C PRO A 39 -9.33 0.62 -14.00
N HIS A 40 -8.38 0.74 -14.92
CA HIS A 40 -7.93 2.03 -15.40
C HIS A 40 -9.06 2.75 -16.13
N ILE A 41 -9.14 4.06 -15.92
CA ILE A 41 -10.11 4.94 -16.57
C ILE A 41 -9.33 5.90 -17.45
N ASN A 42 -9.66 5.93 -18.74
CA ASN A 42 -9.13 6.93 -19.65
C ASN A 42 -9.66 8.30 -19.25
N LYS A 43 -8.75 9.26 -18.99
CA LYS A 43 -9.09 10.63 -18.63
C LYS A 43 -8.26 11.60 -19.45
N GLU A 44 -8.90 12.66 -19.93
CA GLU A 44 -8.19 13.75 -20.60
C GLU A 44 -7.98 14.90 -19.61
N ILE A 45 -6.73 15.34 -19.46
CA ILE A 45 -6.33 16.45 -18.58
C ILE A 45 -5.47 17.38 -19.45
N ASN A 46 -5.88 18.63 -19.60
CA ASN A 46 -5.18 19.64 -20.41
C ASN A 46 -4.83 19.18 -21.84
N GLY A 47 -5.71 18.41 -22.49
CA GLY A 47 -5.50 17.90 -23.85
C GLY A 47 -4.63 16.64 -23.96
N ILE A 48 -4.16 16.09 -22.83
CA ILE A 48 -3.37 14.86 -22.79
C ILE A 48 -4.23 13.72 -22.22
N LYS A 49 -4.14 12.56 -22.88
CA LYS A 49 -4.84 11.33 -22.47
C LYS A 49 -4.00 10.56 -21.46
N TYR A 50 -4.60 10.29 -20.31
CA TYR A 50 -4.05 9.52 -19.21
C TYR A 50 -4.87 8.26 -18.93
N GLU A 51 -4.21 7.24 -18.39
CA GLU A 51 -4.80 6.05 -17.80
C GLU A 51 -4.75 6.18 -16.27
N VAL A 52 -5.90 6.46 -15.66
CA VAL A 52 -5.98 6.70 -14.21
C VAL A 52 -6.38 5.42 -13.48
N SER A 53 -5.53 4.98 -12.57
CA SER A 53 -5.81 3.93 -11.59
C SER A 53 -6.27 4.55 -10.28
N ARG A 54 -7.33 3.98 -9.68
CA ARG A 54 -7.81 4.39 -8.36
C ARG A 54 -7.65 3.26 -7.37
N GLN A 55 -7.53 3.64 -6.11
CA GLN A 55 -7.61 2.73 -4.98
C GLN A 55 -8.93 2.91 -4.24
N VAL A 56 -9.52 1.79 -3.86
CA VAL A 56 -10.75 1.74 -3.08
C VAL A 56 -10.55 0.88 -1.84
N ALA A 57 -10.96 1.39 -0.69
CA ALA A 57 -11.12 0.63 0.53
C ALA A 57 -12.56 0.13 0.67
N MET A 58 -12.72 -1.05 1.24
CA MET A 58 -13.99 -1.63 1.63
C MET A 58 -13.79 -2.56 2.83
N PHE A 59 -14.86 -2.77 3.58
CA PHE A 59 -14.89 -3.81 4.61
C PHE A 59 -15.56 -5.06 4.07
N ALA A 60 -15.02 -6.22 4.44
CA ALA A 60 -15.53 -7.52 4.02
C ALA A 60 -15.61 -8.49 5.19
N ASN A 61 -16.59 -9.39 5.12
CA ASN A 61 -16.77 -10.46 6.10
C ASN A 61 -16.63 -11.81 5.43
N LEU A 62 -16.09 -12.78 6.16
CA LEU A 62 -16.11 -14.18 5.78
C LEU A 62 -17.52 -14.73 6.01
N THR A 63 -18.11 -15.23 4.94
CA THR A 63 -19.43 -15.85 4.96
C THR A 63 -19.46 -17.05 4.03
N TYR A 64 -20.64 -17.62 3.83
CA TYR A 64 -20.88 -18.72 2.89
C TYR A 64 -21.82 -18.26 1.79
N ASN A 65 -21.57 -18.69 0.55
CA ASN A 65 -22.50 -18.51 -0.55
C ASN A 65 -23.65 -19.54 -0.50
N GLU A 66 -24.59 -19.46 -1.44
CA GLU A 66 -25.73 -20.40 -1.53
C GLU A 66 -25.30 -21.87 -1.60
N ALA A 67 -24.14 -22.16 -2.19
CA ALA A 67 -23.56 -23.49 -2.29
C ALA A 67 -22.71 -23.89 -1.06
N GLN A 68 -22.83 -23.18 0.07
CA GLN A 68 -22.07 -23.40 1.31
C GLN A 68 -20.55 -23.34 1.13
N ARG A 69 -20.07 -22.58 0.15
CA ARG A 69 -18.64 -22.34 -0.04
C ARG A 69 -18.25 -21.05 0.65
N PRO A 70 -17.11 -21.02 1.36
CA PRO A 70 -16.63 -19.82 2.01
C PRO A 70 -16.27 -18.75 0.97
N VAL A 71 -16.76 -17.53 1.21
CA VAL A 71 -16.58 -16.36 0.35
C VAL A 71 -16.35 -15.13 1.22
N LEU A 72 -15.52 -14.22 0.74
CA LEU A 72 -15.45 -12.87 1.32
C LEU A 72 -16.58 -12.05 0.69
N MET A 73 -17.36 -11.36 1.50
CA MET A 73 -18.46 -10.52 1.04
C MET A 73 -18.26 -9.08 1.50
N ALA A 74 -18.10 -8.17 0.55
CA ALA A 74 -18.06 -6.75 0.84
C ALA A 74 -19.46 -6.17 1.07
N GLY A 75 -19.53 -5.17 1.95
CA GLY A 75 -20.74 -4.38 2.18
C GLY A 75 -21.06 -3.41 1.04
N LYS A 76 -21.98 -2.48 1.29
CA LYS A 76 -22.25 -1.35 0.38
C LYS A 76 -21.24 -0.22 0.53
N TRP A 77 -20.60 -0.13 1.70
CA TRP A 77 -19.65 0.94 2.00
C TRP A 77 -18.35 0.71 1.25
N PHE A 78 -17.84 1.78 0.65
CA PHE A 78 -16.50 1.85 0.06
C PHE A 78 -16.02 3.30 0.13
N LYS A 79 -14.70 3.48 0.01
CA LYS A 79 -14.05 4.79 -0.03
C LYS A 79 -12.95 4.82 -1.08
N VAL A 80 -12.93 5.85 -1.91
CA VAL A 80 -11.80 6.11 -2.81
C VAL A 80 -10.67 6.74 -2.00
N LEU A 81 -9.49 6.12 -1.99
CA LEU A 81 -8.36 6.56 -1.16
C LEU A 81 -7.50 7.63 -1.81
N ILE A 82 -7.22 7.44 -3.10
CA ILE A 82 -6.47 8.41 -3.88
C ILE A 82 -7.44 9.07 -4.84
N GLN A 83 -7.67 10.37 -4.63
CA GLN A 83 -8.37 11.21 -5.57
C GLN A 83 -7.54 11.35 -6.85
N ASP A 84 -8.21 11.52 -8.00
CA ASP A 84 -7.53 11.68 -9.28
C ASP A 84 -6.40 12.71 -9.16
N TYR A 85 -5.17 12.30 -9.48
CA TYR A 85 -4.01 13.18 -9.46
C TYR A 85 -4.27 14.40 -10.37
N VAL A 86 -3.94 15.59 -9.86
CA VAL A 86 -4.10 16.87 -10.56
C VAL A 86 -2.76 17.62 -10.69
N GLY A 87 -1.65 16.95 -10.37
CA GLY A 87 -0.31 17.56 -10.44
C GLY A 87 0.25 17.62 -11.86
N PRO A 88 1.42 18.26 -12.04
CA PRO A 88 2.03 18.48 -13.35
C PRO A 88 2.40 17.16 -14.05
N GLU A 89 2.55 17.22 -15.37
CA GLU A 89 3.13 16.13 -16.16
C GLU A 89 4.46 15.67 -15.57
N HIS A 90 4.61 14.35 -15.44
CA HIS A 90 5.84 13.70 -15.01
C HIS A 90 6.69 13.32 -16.21
N ASP A 91 8.00 13.51 -16.11
CA ASP A 91 8.95 13.07 -17.12
C ASP A 91 9.77 11.87 -16.61
N CYS A 92 9.25 10.67 -16.83
CA CYS A 92 9.95 9.44 -16.56
C CYS A 92 10.95 9.15 -17.69
N LYS A 93 12.15 9.72 -17.58
CA LYS A 93 13.22 9.75 -18.61
C LYS A 93 13.45 8.40 -19.30
N HIS A 94 13.53 7.30 -18.55
CA HIS A 94 13.75 5.97 -19.13
C HIS A 94 12.49 5.09 -19.14
N GLN A 95 11.33 5.63 -18.78
CA GLN A 95 10.04 4.93 -18.76
C GLN A 95 8.89 5.81 -19.33
N PRO A 96 9.00 6.34 -20.57
CA PRO A 96 8.07 7.36 -21.09
C PRO A 96 6.61 6.90 -21.21
N TYR A 97 6.36 5.58 -21.28
CA TYR A 97 5.00 5.04 -21.25
C TYR A 97 4.30 5.28 -19.90
N MET A 98 5.07 5.43 -18.81
CA MET A 98 4.54 5.73 -17.48
C MET A 98 4.06 7.18 -17.36
N ASN A 99 4.53 8.12 -18.21
CA ASN A 99 4.12 9.54 -18.15
C ASN A 99 2.60 9.71 -18.28
N LYS A 100 1.91 8.75 -18.91
CA LYS A 100 0.46 8.75 -19.12
C LYS A 100 -0.31 7.88 -18.13
N TYR A 101 0.37 7.04 -17.37
CA TYR A 101 -0.25 6.29 -16.31
C TYR A 101 -0.33 7.18 -15.07
N ILE A 102 -1.42 7.14 -14.31
CA ILE A 102 -1.58 7.94 -13.08
C ILE A 102 -2.18 7.08 -11.98
N GLY A 103 -1.66 7.26 -10.77
CA GLY A 103 -2.26 6.73 -9.56
C GLY A 103 -1.54 5.50 -9.03
N PRO A 104 -2.04 4.96 -7.92
CA PRO A 104 -1.21 4.12 -7.08
C PRO A 104 -1.27 2.62 -7.45
N GLU A 105 -0.20 1.89 -7.11
CA GLU A 105 -0.04 0.46 -7.37
C GLU A 105 0.60 -0.30 -6.19
N ASP A 106 0.84 -1.60 -6.38
CA ASP A 106 1.63 -2.49 -5.51
C ASP A 106 1.28 -2.44 -4.02
N MET A 107 -0.01 -2.34 -3.73
CA MET A 107 -0.51 -2.18 -2.36
C MET A 107 -0.26 -3.42 -1.51
N LYS A 108 0.16 -3.18 -0.26
CA LYS A 108 0.27 -4.21 0.76
C LYS A 108 -0.21 -3.67 2.09
N LEU A 109 -1.17 -4.38 2.68
CA LEU A 109 -1.59 -4.16 4.07
C LEU A 109 -0.89 -5.14 4.99
N PHE A 110 -0.48 -4.67 6.17
CA PHE A 110 0.10 -5.51 7.21
C PHE A 110 -0.05 -4.88 8.59
N TRP A 111 -0.01 -5.71 9.63
CA TRP A 111 0.10 -5.25 11.02
C TRP A 111 1.55 -5.14 11.41
N THR A 112 1.92 -4.11 12.18
CA THR A 112 3.19 -4.10 12.94
C THR A 112 3.11 -5.04 14.15
N LEU A 113 4.25 -5.33 14.77
CA LEU A 113 4.29 -6.15 16.00
C LEU A 113 3.47 -5.51 17.14
N LYS A 114 3.42 -4.17 17.19
CA LYS A 114 2.57 -3.44 18.15
C LYS A 114 1.11 -3.32 17.73
N GLY A 115 0.72 -3.86 16.58
CA GLY A 115 -0.66 -3.81 16.11
C GLY A 115 -1.05 -2.48 15.44
N ALA A 116 -0.09 -1.71 14.91
CA ALA A 116 -0.42 -0.61 13.99
C ALA A 116 -0.75 -1.19 12.60
N PRO A 117 -1.89 -0.83 11.99
CA PRO A 117 -2.20 -1.25 10.63
C PRO A 117 -1.51 -0.32 9.63
N LEU A 118 -0.62 -0.84 8.79
CA LEU A 118 0.10 -0.04 7.81
C LEU A 118 -0.26 -0.45 6.38
N LEU A 119 -0.29 0.55 5.50
CA LEU A 119 -0.47 0.40 4.07
C LEU A 119 0.80 0.88 3.37
N ILE A 120 1.37 0.01 2.56
CA ILE A 120 2.39 0.38 1.56
C ILE A 120 1.73 0.44 0.20
N PHE A 121 2.13 1.41 -0.62
CA PHE A 121 1.70 1.54 -2.01
C PHE A 121 2.76 2.30 -2.81
N THR A 122 2.77 2.11 -4.13
CA THR A 122 3.51 2.99 -5.02
C THR A 122 2.62 4.13 -5.50
N MET A 123 3.20 5.28 -5.78
CA MET A 123 2.56 6.31 -6.60
C MET A 123 3.63 7.08 -7.37
N GLN A 124 3.21 7.76 -8.43
CA GLN A 124 4.09 8.68 -9.14
C GLN A 124 4.44 9.88 -8.28
N VAL A 125 5.65 10.39 -8.49
CA VAL A 125 6.18 11.53 -7.75
C VAL A 125 6.72 12.57 -8.72
N ASN A 126 6.68 13.83 -8.29
CA ASN A 126 7.32 14.90 -9.03
C ASN A 126 8.79 15.00 -8.60
N ASP A 127 9.65 14.20 -9.23
CA ASP A 127 11.09 14.15 -8.96
C ASP A 127 11.86 14.07 -10.29
N GLN A 128 13.12 14.53 -10.29
CA GLN A 128 13.95 14.57 -11.50
C GLN A 128 14.50 13.20 -11.92
N THR A 129 14.47 12.24 -11.01
CA THR A 129 15.06 10.90 -11.16
C THR A 129 14.03 9.83 -10.80
N LEU A 130 13.29 9.99 -9.70
CA LEU A 130 12.30 9.01 -9.26
C LEU A 130 10.96 9.23 -10.00
N CYS A 131 10.59 8.32 -10.89
CA CYS A 131 9.29 8.35 -11.58
C CYS A 131 8.16 7.81 -10.69
N GLN A 132 8.41 6.70 -9.99
CA GLN A 132 7.44 6.02 -9.13
C GLN A 132 8.10 5.67 -7.80
N GLY A 133 7.59 6.25 -6.72
CA GLY A 133 8.09 6.04 -5.36
C GLY A 133 7.21 5.11 -4.56
N MET A 134 7.79 4.47 -3.55
CA MET A 134 7.08 3.73 -2.52
C MET A 134 6.72 4.62 -1.34
N PHE A 135 5.55 4.40 -0.77
CA PHE A 135 5.03 5.18 0.34
C PHE A 135 4.43 4.27 1.41
N LEU A 136 4.49 4.75 2.64
CA LEU A 136 3.91 4.14 3.83
C LEU A 136 2.91 5.11 4.45
N ILE A 137 1.75 4.61 4.85
CA ILE A 137 0.76 5.36 5.62
C ILE A 137 0.13 4.44 6.66
N ASP A 138 -0.30 5.00 7.80
CA ASP A 138 -1.16 4.26 8.71
C ASP A 138 -2.53 4.08 8.04
N ALA A 139 -3.02 2.83 8.00
CA ALA A 139 -4.29 2.54 7.33
C ALA A 139 -5.46 3.28 7.99
N ARG A 140 -5.36 3.65 9.29
CA ARG A 140 -6.37 4.47 9.98
C ARG A 140 -6.34 5.93 9.51
N ALA A 141 -5.20 6.44 9.04
CA ALA A 141 -5.13 7.77 8.45
C ALA A 141 -5.73 7.78 7.03
N ALA A 142 -5.48 6.73 6.23
CA ALA A 142 -6.10 6.58 4.90
C ALA A 142 -7.59 6.24 4.97
N VAL A 143 -7.99 5.44 5.96
CA VAL A 143 -9.35 4.96 6.20
C VAL A 143 -9.75 5.25 7.66
N PRO A 144 -10.13 6.49 8.00
CA PRO A 144 -10.57 6.87 9.35
C PRO A 144 -11.68 5.97 9.91
N GLU A 145 -12.55 5.45 9.04
CA GLU A 145 -13.63 4.53 9.39
C GLU A 145 -13.13 3.17 9.94
N LEU A 146 -11.84 2.85 9.76
CA LEU A 146 -11.21 1.64 10.27
C LEU A 146 -11.25 1.57 11.81
N ALA A 147 -11.05 2.68 12.50
CA ALA A 147 -11.09 2.71 13.97
C ALA A 147 -12.47 2.29 14.50
N GLU A 148 -13.53 2.78 13.87
CA GLU A 148 -14.91 2.39 14.20
C GLU A 148 -15.19 0.92 13.85
N ALA A 149 -14.66 0.43 12.72
CA ALA A 149 -14.80 -0.96 12.31
C ALA A 149 -14.13 -1.94 13.27
N ILE A 150 -12.98 -1.55 13.86
CA ILE A 150 -12.26 -2.34 14.87
C ILE A 150 -13.00 -2.35 16.21
N GLY A 151 -13.74 -1.29 16.55
CA GLY A 151 -14.50 -1.18 17.79
C GLY A 151 -13.59 -0.97 19.01
N ASP A 152 -13.95 -1.56 20.16
CA ASP A 152 -13.29 -1.30 21.46
C ASP A 152 -11.78 -1.61 21.48
N GLN A 153 -11.33 -2.51 20.59
CA GLN A 153 -9.91 -2.84 20.45
C GLN A 153 -9.09 -1.67 19.89
N ALA A 154 -9.72 -0.71 19.21
CA ALA A 154 -9.03 0.47 18.66
C ALA A 154 -8.37 1.31 19.76
N TRP A 155 -8.92 1.32 20.98
CA TRP A 155 -8.34 2.04 22.13
C TRP A 155 -7.04 1.45 22.65
N HIS A 156 -6.77 0.19 22.33
CA HIS A 156 -5.53 -0.50 22.74
C HIS A 156 -4.45 -0.42 21.65
N MET A 157 -4.76 0.17 20.49
CA MET A 157 -3.81 0.29 19.40
C MET A 157 -2.79 1.39 19.67
N PRO A 158 -1.56 1.26 19.15
CA PRO A 158 -0.57 2.33 19.21
C PRO A 158 -1.10 3.59 18.49
N PRO A 159 -0.53 4.76 18.81
CA PRO A 159 -0.84 6.00 18.07
C PRO A 159 -0.67 5.84 16.56
N ILE A 160 -1.32 6.72 15.79
CA ILE A 160 -1.12 6.79 14.34
C ILE A 160 0.35 7.13 14.08
N GLN A 161 1.06 6.25 13.36
CA GLN A 161 2.49 6.45 13.08
C GLN A 161 2.74 7.39 11.88
N PHE A 162 1.93 7.26 10.82
CA PHE A 162 2.08 8.01 9.58
C PHE A 162 0.74 8.62 9.17
N GLU A 163 0.51 9.88 9.58
CA GLU A 163 -0.73 10.61 9.25
C GLU A 163 -0.85 10.97 7.77
N GLN A 164 0.29 11.05 7.08
CA GLN A 164 0.40 11.34 5.65
C GLN A 164 1.29 10.30 4.97
N PRO A 165 1.19 10.14 3.63
CA PRO A 165 2.10 9.28 2.89
C PRO A 165 3.57 9.65 3.14
N THR A 166 4.29 8.75 3.79
CA THR A 166 5.73 8.87 4.07
C THR A 166 6.51 8.10 3.02
N ALA A 167 7.43 8.77 2.33
CA ALA A 167 8.20 8.12 1.28
C ALA A 167 9.17 7.07 1.84
N LEU A 168 9.22 5.90 1.21
CA LEU A 168 10.24 4.88 1.41
C LEU A 168 11.24 5.00 0.26
N ARG A 169 12.38 5.64 0.51
CA ARG A 169 13.39 5.93 -0.51
C ARG A 169 14.67 5.16 -0.22
N ARG A 170 15.18 4.43 -1.21
CA ARG A 170 16.53 3.85 -1.11
C ARG A 170 17.57 4.88 -1.48
N GLN A 171 18.72 4.82 -0.83
CA GLN A 171 19.89 5.54 -1.31
C GLN A 171 20.32 4.96 -2.66
N VAL A 172 20.38 5.82 -3.68
CA VAL A 172 20.90 5.43 -4.99
C VAL A 172 22.42 5.36 -4.91
N PRO A 173 23.05 4.23 -5.30
CA PRO A 173 24.51 4.16 -5.37
C PRO A 173 25.05 5.17 -6.39
N ALA A 174 26.17 5.80 -6.07
CA ALA A 174 26.81 6.76 -6.97
C ALA A 174 27.09 6.12 -8.33
N GLY A 175 26.71 6.80 -9.42
CA GLY A 175 26.85 6.32 -10.80
C GLY A 175 25.71 5.41 -11.28
N HIS A 176 24.69 5.16 -10.46
CA HIS A 176 23.49 4.40 -10.82
C HIS A 176 22.21 5.26 -10.87
N GLU A 177 22.34 6.59 -10.91
CA GLU A 177 21.22 7.54 -10.91
C GLU A 177 20.28 7.36 -12.11
N THR A 178 20.76 6.78 -13.20
CA THR A 178 19.96 6.52 -14.41
C THR A 178 19.52 5.06 -14.53
N ASP A 179 19.80 4.19 -13.55
CA ASP A 179 19.37 2.80 -13.60
C ASP A 179 17.83 2.74 -13.40
N PRO A 180 17.07 2.13 -14.34
CA PRO A 180 15.61 2.05 -14.24
C PRO A 180 15.09 1.46 -12.92
N ARG A 181 15.89 0.66 -12.21
CA ARG A 181 15.52 0.10 -10.90
C ARG A 181 15.42 1.13 -9.77
N TYR A 182 16.08 2.28 -9.93
CA TYR A 182 16.07 3.39 -8.98
C TYR A 182 15.13 4.51 -9.43
N GLU A 183 14.69 4.51 -10.70
CA GLU A 183 13.58 5.36 -11.16
C GLU A 183 12.20 4.84 -10.70
N ARG A 184 12.09 3.54 -10.43
CA ARG A 184 10.85 2.89 -9.99
C ARG A 184 11.09 2.01 -8.77
N ASP A 185 10.80 2.56 -7.60
CA ASP A 185 10.72 1.76 -6.39
C ASP A 185 9.38 1.00 -6.38
N LYS A 186 9.45 -0.33 -6.37
CA LYS A 186 8.28 -1.22 -6.35
C LYS A 186 8.58 -2.55 -5.70
N ASN A 187 7.53 -3.33 -5.42
CA ASN A 187 7.64 -4.70 -4.90
C ASN A 187 8.35 -4.86 -3.54
N TRP A 188 8.35 -3.83 -2.68
CA TRP A 188 8.89 -3.98 -1.34
C TRP A 188 8.00 -4.93 -0.54
N ALA A 189 8.62 -5.90 0.13
CA ALA A 189 7.94 -6.87 0.98
C ALA A 189 8.19 -6.51 2.45
N PRO A 190 7.18 -6.06 3.20
CA PRO A 190 7.33 -5.81 4.63
C PRO A 190 7.56 -7.13 5.36
N PHE A 191 8.42 -7.11 6.37
CA PHE A 191 8.59 -8.21 7.30
C PHE A 191 8.94 -7.67 8.69
N GLN A 192 8.74 -8.50 9.70
CA GLN A 192 9.15 -8.23 11.08
C GLN A 192 10.07 -9.35 11.53
N SER A 193 11.21 -8.99 12.12
CA SER A 193 12.15 -9.97 12.65
C SER A 193 11.61 -10.52 13.98
N PRO A 194 11.47 -11.85 14.14
CA PRO A 194 11.10 -12.44 15.42
C PRO A 194 12.21 -12.32 16.48
N PHE A 195 13.40 -11.88 16.08
CA PHE A 195 14.56 -11.68 16.95
C PHE A 195 14.79 -10.22 17.33
N SER A 196 14.00 -9.30 16.77
CA SER A 196 14.13 -7.89 17.12
C SER A 196 13.55 -7.62 18.51
N ASN A 197 14.28 -6.85 19.30
CA ASN A 197 13.77 -6.30 20.56
C ASN A 197 13.03 -4.96 20.33
N ASP A 198 13.08 -4.43 19.10
CA ASP A 198 12.40 -3.20 18.71
C ASP A 198 11.07 -3.54 18.03
N ASN A 199 9.99 -3.45 18.80
CA ASN A 199 8.65 -3.71 18.30
C ASN A 199 8.13 -2.61 17.33
N ASP A 200 8.83 -1.48 17.21
CA ASP A 200 8.55 -0.43 16.21
C ASP A 200 9.37 -0.62 14.93
N GLU A 201 10.23 -1.64 14.86
CA GLU A 201 11.06 -1.87 13.68
C GLU A 201 10.19 -2.16 12.44
N LEU A 202 10.47 -1.39 11.39
CA LEU A 202 9.88 -1.56 10.07
C LEU A 202 10.97 -1.93 9.07
N SER A 203 10.93 -3.19 8.64
CA SER A 203 11.94 -3.75 7.75
C SER A 203 11.31 -4.29 6.47
N PHE A 204 12.06 -4.17 5.38
CA PHE A 204 11.59 -4.46 4.03
C PHE A 204 12.62 -5.27 3.26
N ILE A 205 12.15 -6.25 2.49
CA ILE A 205 12.96 -6.91 1.47
C ILE A 205 12.64 -6.28 0.12
N VAL A 206 13.67 -5.82 -0.57
CA VAL A 206 13.56 -5.13 -1.86
C VAL A 206 14.50 -5.77 -2.87
N GLU A 207 14.09 -5.87 -4.12
CA GLU A 207 14.92 -6.41 -5.21
C GLU A 207 16.32 -5.75 -5.24
N PRO A 208 17.42 -6.53 -5.33
CA PRO A 208 17.51 -7.98 -5.55
C PRO A 208 17.58 -8.81 -4.25
N GLY A 209 16.62 -8.67 -3.33
CA GLY A 209 16.54 -9.44 -2.09
C GLY A 209 17.32 -8.85 -0.93
N ARG A 210 17.54 -7.53 -0.94
CA ARG A 210 18.23 -6.81 0.13
C ARG A 210 17.27 -6.38 1.22
N VAL A 211 17.76 -6.38 2.45
CA VAL A 211 17.03 -5.92 3.63
C VAL A 211 17.28 -4.43 3.82
N PHE A 212 16.20 -3.68 4.00
CA PHE A 212 16.22 -2.27 4.33
C PHE A 212 15.42 -2.03 5.60
N ARG A 213 15.92 -1.16 6.46
CA ARG A 213 15.23 -0.72 7.69
C ARG A 213 14.78 0.73 7.54
N TRP A 214 13.54 1.00 7.90
CA TRP A 214 13.08 2.37 8.04
C TRP A 214 13.55 2.96 9.37
N THR A 215 14.13 4.15 9.30
CA THR A 215 14.73 4.85 10.46
C THR A 215 14.05 6.19 10.72
N SER A 216 13.83 6.99 9.68
CA SER A 216 13.16 8.28 9.78
C SER A 216 12.44 8.65 8.48
N SER A 217 11.61 9.70 8.53
CA SER A 217 10.97 10.26 7.34
C SER A 217 11.87 11.20 6.53
N SER A 218 13.00 11.65 7.10
CA SER A 218 13.93 12.60 6.46
C SER A 218 15.09 11.92 5.76
N GLU A 219 15.44 10.71 6.18
CA GLU A 219 16.57 9.95 5.62
C GLU A 219 16.10 8.81 4.71
N PRO A 220 16.94 8.36 3.76
CA PRO A 220 16.72 7.10 3.06
C PRO A 220 16.61 5.92 4.02
N VAL A 221 15.93 4.86 3.58
CA VAL A 221 15.95 3.59 4.32
C VAL A 221 17.38 3.03 4.35
N GLU A 222 17.76 2.51 5.51
CA GLU A 222 19.10 2.00 5.78
C GLU A 222 19.29 0.60 5.18
N ASP A 223 20.38 0.36 4.45
CA ASP A 223 20.73 -0.95 3.92
C ASP A 223 21.45 -1.76 5.01
N HIS A 224 20.84 -2.87 5.44
CA HIS A 224 21.35 -3.68 6.57
C HIS A 224 22.71 -4.36 6.32
N ARG A 225 23.32 -4.18 5.14
CA ARG A 225 24.66 -4.71 4.83
C ARG A 225 25.81 -3.97 5.52
N GLU A 226 25.59 -2.75 6.03
CA GLU A 226 26.66 -2.01 6.70
C GLU A 226 26.98 -2.57 8.10
N ASP A 227 26.02 -3.17 8.80
CA ASP A 227 26.24 -3.74 10.14
C ASP A 227 26.90 -5.14 10.15
N MET A 228 26.85 -5.89 9.04
CA MET A 228 27.46 -7.24 8.99
C MET A 228 28.94 -7.25 8.59
N ARG A 229 29.58 -6.07 8.52
CA ARG A 229 31.03 -5.94 8.24
C ARG A 229 31.84 -5.41 9.44
N ALA A 230 31.24 -5.34 10.64
CA ALA A 230 31.94 -5.03 11.88
C ALA A 230 32.43 -6.32 12.59
#